data_AF-A0A8B7E5S4-F1
#
_entry.id   AF-A0A8B7E5S4-F1
#
_cell.length_a   1.000
_cell.length_b   1.000
_cell.length_c   1.000
_cell.angle_alpha   90.00
_cell.angle_beta   90.00
_cell.angle_gamma   90.00
#
_symmetry.space_group_name_H-M   'P 1'
#
loop_
_entity.id
_entity.type
_entity.pdbx_description
1 polymer ?
#
loop_
_entity_poly.entity_id
_entity_poly.type
_entity_poly.pdbx_seq_one_letter_code
_entity_poly.pdbx_strand_id
1 'polypeptide(L)'
;YTTVIKQSVRAMNEYMSSCGRDVWVEKEDSDNSGYIEFITTLNDGCWSAYVGKQGRMKQQIAIGYGCNTKGIILHEMLHAMGFLHEQQRCDRDSYIEIVKPNINHVVG
;
A
#
# COMPACT_ATOMS: atom_id res chain seq x y z
N TYR A 1 10.08 -3.71 13.05
CA TYR A 1 9.49 -3.24 11.78
C TYR A 1 10.21 -3.80 10.56
N THR A 2 11.52 -3.58 10.43
CA THR A 2 12.28 -3.89 9.19
C THR A 2 12.19 -5.35 8.71
N THR A 3 12.18 -6.35 9.60
CA THR A 3 12.09 -7.76 9.19
C THR A 3 10.78 -8.09 8.45
N VAL A 4 9.64 -7.61 8.97
CA VAL A 4 8.32 -7.90 8.37
C VAL A 4 8.17 -7.15 7.05
N ILE A 5 8.69 -5.92 6.96
CA ILE A 5 8.72 -5.16 5.71
C ILE A 5 9.51 -5.94 4.64
N LYS A 6 10.74 -6.38 4.95
CA LYS A 6 11.55 -7.18 4.01
C LYS A 6 10.88 -8.50 3.61
N GLN A 7 10.21 -9.18 4.53
CA GLN A 7 9.43 -10.39 4.22
C GLN A 7 8.23 -10.08 3.30
N SER A 8 7.57 -8.94 3.50
CA SER A 8 6.42 -8.51 2.70
C SER A 8 6.84 -8.13 1.28
N VAL A 9 7.98 -7.42 1.14
CA VAL A 9 8.58 -7.12 -0.16
C VAL A 9 8.88 -8.40 -0.95
N ARG A 10 9.50 -9.40 -0.30
CA ARG A 10 9.76 -10.71 -0.93
C ARG A 10 8.48 -11.41 -1.35
N ALA A 11 7.47 -11.42 -0.48
CA ALA A 11 6.19 -12.04 -0.79
C ALA A 11 5.45 -11.34 -1.93
N MET A 12 5.49 -10.00 -2.00
CA MET A 12 4.91 -9.26 -3.12
C MET A 12 5.58 -9.65 -4.44
N ASN A 13 6.91 -9.71 -4.47
CA ASN A 13 7.66 -10.13 -5.65
C ASN A 13 7.34 -11.57 -6.06
N GLU A 14 7.11 -12.47 -5.10
CA GLU A 14 6.68 -13.84 -5.37
C GLU A 14 5.27 -13.89 -5.97
N TYR A 15 4.31 -13.18 -5.36
CA TYR A 15 2.92 -13.13 -5.83
C TYR A 15 2.78 -12.50 -7.21
N MET A 16 3.62 -11.50 -7.51
CA MET A 16 3.61 -10.78 -8.80
C MET A 16 4.58 -11.39 -9.83
N SER A 17 5.24 -12.51 -9.52
CA SER A 17 6.25 -13.13 -10.39
C SER A 17 5.73 -13.48 -11.79
N SER A 18 4.45 -13.80 -11.91
CA SER A 18 3.80 -14.09 -13.19
C SER A 18 3.45 -12.83 -14.00
N CYS A 19 3.44 -11.65 -13.39
CA CYS A 19 3.03 -10.38 -14.01
C CYS A 19 4.18 -9.68 -14.78
N GLY A 20 5.41 -10.20 -14.71
CA GLY A 20 6.54 -9.67 -15.47
C GLY A 20 7.53 -8.86 -14.63
N ARG A 21 7.88 -7.65 -15.08
CA ARG A 21 8.97 -6.81 -14.50
C ARG A 21 8.58 -6.01 -13.26
N ASP A 22 7.40 -6.25 -12.70
CA ASP A 22 6.90 -5.55 -11.52
C ASP A 22 7.54 -6.14 -10.25
N VAL A 23 8.81 -5.79 -10.03
CA VAL A 23 9.64 -6.26 -8.93
C VAL A 23 10.05 -5.08 -8.07
N TRP A 24 9.81 -5.20 -6.76
CA TRP A 24 10.30 -4.28 -5.76
C TRP A 24 11.78 -4.53 -5.48
N VAL A 25 12.59 -3.48 -5.62
CA VAL A 25 14.04 -3.51 -5.42
C VAL A 25 14.46 -2.43 -4.42
N GLU A 26 15.58 -2.65 -3.72
CA GLU A 26 16.17 -1.61 -2.87
C GLU A 26 16.63 -0.44 -3.76
N LYS A 27 16.41 0.79 -3.30
CA LYS A 27 16.84 1.99 -4.03
C LYS A 27 18.36 2.10 -3.98
N GLU A 28 18.96 2.30 -5.14
CA GLU A 28 20.38 2.66 -5.29
C GLU A 28 20.56 4.19 -5.27
N ASP A 29 21.70 4.66 -4.78
CA ASP A 29 22.00 6.11 -4.73
C ASP A 29 22.08 6.75 -6.11
N SER A 30 22.49 5.98 -7.12
CA SER A 30 22.56 6.43 -8.52
C SER A 30 21.19 6.54 -9.20
N ASP A 31 20.14 5.95 -8.62
CA ASP A 31 18.78 6.01 -9.18
C ASP A 31 18.10 7.33 -8.80
N ASN A 32 17.90 8.20 -9.79
CA ASN A 32 17.19 9.47 -9.65
C ASN A 32 15.68 9.35 -9.93
N SER A 33 15.13 8.14 -9.96
CA SER A 33 13.71 7.89 -10.09
C SER A 33 12.95 8.07 -8.76
N GLY A 34 11.62 8.17 -8.85
CA GLY A 34 10.76 8.20 -7.66
C GLY A 34 10.75 6.85 -6.97
N TYR A 35 10.80 6.87 -5.64
CA TYR A 35 10.95 5.68 -4.79
C TYR A 35 10.02 5.70 -3.59
N ILE A 36 9.83 4.52 -2.99
CA ILE A 36 9.04 4.33 -1.79
C ILE A 36 9.96 4.33 -0.56
N GLU A 37 9.57 5.09 0.46
CA GLU A 37 10.18 5.09 1.79
C GLU A 37 9.16 4.52 2.79
N PHE A 38 9.50 3.39 3.41
CA PHE A 38 8.73 2.89 4.54
C PHE A 38 9.09 3.69 5.79
N ILE A 39 8.10 4.32 6.42
CA ILE A 39 8.24 5.03 7.69
C ILE A 39 7.48 4.31 8.80
N THR A 40 7.96 4.41 10.03
CA THR A 40 7.29 3.84 11.21
C THR A 40 6.89 4.97 12.15
N THR A 41 5.65 4.96 12.60
CA THR A 41 5.08 6.01 13.45
C THR A 41 4.26 5.36 14.57
N LEU A 42 4.28 5.97 15.76
CA LEU A 42 3.58 5.44 16.94
C LEU A 42 2.20 6.05 17.14
N ASN A 43 1.90 7.18 16.47
CA ASN A 43 0.68 7.98 16.69
C ASN A 43 -0.15 8.14 15.42
N ASP A 44 -0.06 7.19 14.49
CA ASP A 44 -0.72 7.25 13.19
C ASP A 44 -1.18 5.85 12.75
N GLY A 45 -2.02 5.81 11.71
CA GLY A 45 -2.54 4.60 11.09
C GLY A 45 -1.60 3.97 10.06
N CYS A 46 -2.18 3.10 9.23
CA CYS A 46 -1.51 2.45 8.10
C CYS A 46 -1.98 3.16 6.84
N TRP A 47 -1.05 3.61 5.99
CA TRP A 47 -1.41 4.28 4.74
C TRP A 47 -0.25 4.31 3.74
N SER A 48 -0.57 4.36 2.45
CA SER A 48 0.30 4.82 1.37
C SER A 48 -0.03 6.26 1.03
N ALA A 49 0.99 7.12 0.90
CA ALA A 49 0.81 8.55 0.64
C ALA A 49 -0.04 8.82 -0.61
N TYR A 50 0.02 7.90 -1.58
CA TYR A 50 -0.71 8.00 -2.84
C TYR A 50 -1.09 6.60 -3.35
N VAL A 51 -2.09 6.59 -4.22
CA VAL A 51 -2.38 5.45 -5.10
C VAL A 51 -1.55 5.60 -6.38
N GLY A 52 -0.61 4.70 -6.60
CA GLY A 52 0.29 4.71 -7.76
C GLY A 52 1.50 5.65 -7.65
N LYS A 53 2.41 5.54 -8.62
CA LYS A 53 3.67 6.31 -8.68
C LYS A 53 3.42 7.78 -9.03
N GLN A 54 3.93 8.69 -8.19
CA GLN A 54 3.85 10.14 -8.39
C GLN A 54 5.13 10.69 -9.05
N GLY A 55 5.38 10.25 -10.28
CA GLY A 55 6.51 10.73 -11.09
C GLY A 55 7.88 10.36 -10.51
N ARG A 56 8.72 11.37 -10.26
CA ARG A 56 10.10 11.20 -9.74
C ARG A 56 10.25 11.51 -8.25
N MET A 57 9.15 11.68 -7.53
CA MET A 57 9.20 12.07 -6.12
C MET A 57 9.35 10.86 -5.20
N LYS A 58 9.94 11.09 -4.02
CA LYS A 58 9.83 10.18 -2.88
C LYS A 58 8.37 10.12 -2.42
N GLN A 59 7.87 8.93 -2.16
CA GLN A 59 6.54 8.68 -1.60
C GLN A 59 6.65 7.78 -0.37
N GLN A 60 5.79 7.99 0.61
CA GLN A 60 5.88 7.27 1.89
C GLN A 60 4.81 6.19 2.00
N ILE A 61 5.17 5.08 2.64
CA ILE A 61 4.23 4.11 3.20
C ILE A 61 4.42 4.13 4.72
N ALA A 62 3.37 4.48 5.46
CA ALA A 62 3.38 4.53 6.90
C ALA A 62 2.94 3.20 7.52
N ILE A 63 3.82 2.65 8.36
CA ILE A 63 3.56 1.49 9.19
C ILE A 63 3.36 2.00 10.63
N GLY A 64 2.12 2.37 10.93
CA GLY A 64 1.68 2.83 12.24
C GLY A 64 1.65 1.75 13.34
N TYR A 65 1.13 2.13 14.51
CA TYR A 65 0.92 1.19 15.60
C TYR A 65 -0.11 0.12 15.21
N GLY A 66 0.24 -1.16 15.41
CA GLY A 66 -0.61 -2.29 14.97
C GLY A 66 -0.51 -2.63 13.47
N CYS A 67 0.14 -1.81 12.65
CA CYS A 67 0.25 -2.00 11.20
C CYS A 67 1.36 -2.97 10.77
N ASN A 68 2.26 -3.37 11.69
CA ASN A 68 3.44 -4.18 11.37
C ASN A 68 3.12 -5.68 11.18
N THR A 69 2.18 -5.98 10.29
CA THR A 69 1.80 -7.33 9.88
C THR A 69 2.01 -7.48 8.36
N LYS A 70 2.28 -8.71 7.91
CA LYS A 70 2.51 -9.00 6.49
C LYS A 70 1.33 -8.54 5.61
N GLY A 71 0.10 -8.81 6.04
CA GLY A 71 -1.11 -8.47 5.27
C GLY A 71 -1.30 -6.96 5.08
N ILE A 72 -1.11 -6.18 6.15
CA ILE A 72 -1.25 -4.71 6.10
C ILE A 72 -0.15 -4.10 5.24
N ILE A 73 1.11 -4.54 5.39
CA ILE A 73 2.21 -4.01 4.56
C ILE A 73 1.97 -4.31 3.08
N LEU A 74 1.51 -5.53 2.74
CA LEU A 74 1.15 -5.87 1.36
C LEU A 74 0.00 -5.00 0.83
N HIS A 75 -1.00 -4.70 1.66
CA HIS A 75 -2.12 -3.82 1.30
C HIS A 75 -1.64 -2.41 0.94
N GLU A 76 -0.79 -1.79 1.78
CA GLU A 76 -0.25 -0.46 1.46
C GLU A 76 0.69 -0.47 0.25
N MET A 77 1.43 -1.57 0.03
CA MET A 77 2.21 -1.75 -1.20
C MET A 77 1.31 -1.81 -2.45
N LEU A 78 0.14 -2.46 -2.38
CA LEU A 78 -0.83 -2.47 -3.48
C LEU A 78 -1.35 -1.06 -3.79
N HIS A 79 -1.61 -0.24 -2.76
CA HIS A 79 -1.93 1.17 -2.96
C HIS A 79 -0.80 1.89 -3.71
N ALA A 80 0.45 1.75 -3.29
CA ALA A 80 1.59 2.34 -3.99
C ALA A 80 1.75 1.85 -5.45
N MET A 81 1.30 0.63 -5.76
CA MET A 81 1.25 0.08 -7.13
C MET A 81 0.08 0.63 -7.98
N GLY A 82 -0.91 1.26 -7.37
CA GLY A 82 -2.05 1.86 -8.07
C GLY A 82 -3.38 1.16 -7.83
N PHE A 83 -3.46 0.19 -6.93
CA PHE A 83 -4.72 -0.48 -6.62
C PHE A 83 -5.57 0.37 -5.68
N LEU A 84 -6.84 0.51 -6.06
CA LEU A 84 -7.88 1.03 -5.18
C LEU A 84 -8.45 -0.10 -4.31
N HIS A 85 -9.28 0.25 -3.34
CA HIS A 85 -9.98 -0.76 -2.59
C HIS A 85 -10.99 -1.51 -3.47
N GLU A 86 -11.15 -2.82 -3.24
CA GLU A 86 -12.01 -3.67 -4.07
C GLU A 86 -13.48 -3.22 -4.08
N GLN A 87 -13.99 -2.73 -2.93
CA GLN A 87 -15.32 -2.15 -2.85
C GLN A 87 -15.47 -0.80 -3.59
N GLN A 88 -14.45 -0.32 -4.30
CA GLN A 88 -14.55 0.85 -5.17
C GLN A 88 -14.75 0.48 -6.65
N ARG A 89 -14.75 -0.81 -6.99
CA ARG A 89 -15.06 -1.26 -8.36
C ARG A 89 -16.43 -0.75 -8.83
N CYS A 90 -16.53 -0.47 -10.12
CA CYS A 90 -17.76 0.03 -10.73
C CYS A 90 -18.91 -0.99 -10.71
N ASP A 91 -18.58 -2.28 -10.65
CA ASP A 91 -19.52 -3.39 -10.62
C ASP A 91 -19.81 -3.92 -9.20
N ARG A 92 -19.26 -3.30 -8.15
CA ARG A 92 -19.40 -3.78 -6.76
C ARG A 92 -20.85 -4.02 -6.34
N ASP A 93 -21.78 -3.20 -6.84
CA ASP A 93 -23.19 -3.21 -6.43
C ASP A 93 -23.90 -4.50 -6.94
N SER A 94 -23.22 -5.30 -7.78
CA SER A 94 -23.65 -6.66 -8.16
C SER A 94 -23.19 -7.75 -7.18
N TYR A 95 -22.30 -7.43 -6.22
CA TYR A 95 -21.69 -8.38 -5.30
C TYR A 95 -21.94 -8.06 -3.83
N ILE A 96 -22.03 -6.77 -3.49
CA ILE A 96 -22.19 -6.28 -2.13
C ILE A 96 -23.21 -5.14 -2.08
N GLU A 97 -23.86 -4.98 -0.93
CA GLU A 97 -24.69 -3.82 -0.62
C GLU A 97 -24.00 -2.95 0.44
N ILE A 98 -23.86 -1.66 0.16
CA ILE A 98 -23.38 -0.69 1.15
C ILE A 98 -24.55 -0.21 1.99
N VAL A 99 -24.65 -0.69 3.22
CA VAL A 99 -25.66 -0.25 4.20
C VAL A 99 -25.28 1.14 4.72
N LYS A 100 -25.57 2.18 3.92
CA LYS A 100 -25.18 3.58 4.18
C LYS A 100 -25.52 4.08 5.60
N PRO A 101 -26.66 3.72 6.22
CA PRO A 101 -26.96 4.14 7.59
C PRO A 101 -25.95 3.65 8.65
N ASN A 102 -25.18 2.61 8.36
CA ASN A 102 -24.17 2.05 9.28
C ASN A 102 -22.77 2.64 9.06
N ILE A 103 -22.63 3.60 8.14
CA ILE A 103 -21.35 4.29 7.92
C ILE A 103 -21.24 5.42 8.94
N ASN A 104 -20.18 5.37 9.75
CA ASN A 104 -19.85 6.50 10.62
C ASN A 104 -19.52 7.72 9.76
N HIS A 105 -20.37 8.73 9.81
CA HIS A 105 -20.03 10.04 9.29
C HIS A 105 -19.03 10.68 10.25
N VAL A 106 -17.75 10.65 9.89
CA VAL A 106 -16.78 11.55 10.52
C VAL A 106 -17.14 12.94 10.01
N VAL A 107 -17.95 13.66 10.80
CA VAL A 107 -18.15 15.09 10.60
C VAL A 107 -16.82 15.73 10.97
N GLY A 108 -16.09 16.18 9.96
CA GLY A 108 -14.88 17.00 10.14
C GLY A 108 -15.21 18.36 10.71
#